data_AF-A0A196S7X3-F1
#
_entry.id   AF-A0A196S7X3-F1
#
_cell.length_a   1.000
_cell.length_b   1.000
_cell.length_c   1.000
_cell.angle_alpha   90.00
_cell.angle_beta   90.00
_cell.angle_gamma   90.00
#
_symmetry.space_group_name_H-M   'P 1'
#
loop_
_entity.id
_entity.type
_entity.pdbx_description
1 polymer ?
#
loop_
_entity_poly.entity_id
_entity_poly.type
_entity_poly.pdbx_seq_one_letter_code
_entity_poly.pdbx_strand_id
1 'polypeptide(L)'
;MESEVIETPSEVKKVDRFGFYEEDTGRKPAFDVKLENQRLHKWLFMLKNWEKFCKESPDVLKRRVRKGIPDAVRGRVWSIFLSADVCSDIYHCGYENLLSSHPTLEENEFTRKGGVIDRDINRTYPNHEDYEESGMGQDTLKRVLFAFADHDKEVKYTQGMNYIVGVLLNYMTEEESYWALCQLMENSPFLMSKWFNQELTMVHTSHYQMSKLLAKYIPELDSYLTELSITPAMYCTEWFMCVYTRSFPYDVVVRVWDIFLSEGWVIVYQVALALLELFKKDILGKDFEDAYAVISGINRSPDLPSADVIIDTALRFNVTAEELEGYRREFARMSMKKISFS
;
A
#
# COMPACT_ATOMS: atom_id res chain seq x y z
N MET A 1 17.59 -47.71 -29.77
CA MET A 1 17.17 -47.48 -28.38
C MET A 1 17.64 -46.09 -28.02
N GLU A 2 16.80 -45.10 -28.29
CA GLU A 2 17.04 -43.72 -27.85
C GLU A 2 16.79 -43.67 -26.35
N SER A 3 17.78 -43.20 -25.61
CA SER A 3 17.72 -43.01 -24.16
C SER A 3 16.80 -41.82 -23.87
N GLU A 4 15.65 -42.08 -23.23
CA GLU A 4 14.84 -41.05 -22.61
C GLU A 4 15.70 -40.32 -21.57
N VAL A 5 16.01 -39.06 -21.85
CA VAL A 5 16.52 -38.12 -20.86
C VAL A 5 15.34 -37.84 -19.95
N ILE A 6 15.33 -38.49 -18.79
CA ILE A 6 14.43 -38.15 -17.70
C ILE A 6 14.85 -36.75 -17.24
N GLU A 7 14.10 -35.73 -17.66
CA GLU A 7 14.21 -34.40 -17.08
C GLU A 7 13.98 -34.54 -15.57
N THR A 8 15.04 -34.28 -14.80
CA THR A 8 14.94 -34.09 -13.36
C THR A 8 13.88 -33.01 -13.10
N PRO A 9 12.94 -33.21 -12.17
CA PRO A 9 11.96 -32.18 -11.83
C PRO A 9 12.71 -30.89 -11.50
N SER A 10 12.31 -29.78 -12.14
CA SER A 10 12.79 -28.46 -11.76
C SER A 10 12.66 -28.30 -10.24
N GLU A 11 13.72 -27.82 -9.59
CA GLU A 11 13.67 -27.52 -8.16
C GLU A 11 12.45 -26.62 -7.91
N VAL A 12 11.49 -27.11 -7.13
CA VAL A 12 10.32 -26.32 -6.74
C VAL A 12 10.83 -25.13 -5.96
N LYS A 13 10.82 -23.95 -6.58
CA LYS A 13 11.17 -22.69 -5.90
C LYS A 13 10.23 -22.53 -4.72
N LYS A 14 10.80 -22.34 -3.52
CA LYS A 14 10.00 -22.10 -2.33
C LYS A 14 9.48 -20.66 -2.35
N VAL A 15 8.19 -20.52 -2.06
CA VAL A 15 7.53 -19.24 -1.83
C VAL A 15 7.30 -19.04 -0.34
N ASP A 16 7.31 -17.79 0.09
CA ASP A 16 6.87 -17.39 1.40
C ASP A 16 5.33 -17.45 1.51
N ARG A 17 4.81 -17.13 2.70
CA ARG A 17 3.36 -17.20 2.96
C ARG A 17 2.53 -16.19 2.15
N PHE A 18 3.17 -15.26 1.45
CA PHE A 18 2.53 -14.23 0.64
C PHE A 18 2.71 -14.48 -0.85
N GLY A 19 3.26 -15.63 -1.26
CA GLY A 19 3.47 -15.99 -2.67
C GLY A 19 4.77 -15.47 -3.28
N PHE A 20 5.66 -14.83 -2.51
CA PHE A 20 6.95 -14.34 -3.00
C PHE A 20 8.03 -15.41 -2.90
N TYR A 21 8.82 -15.58 -3.95
CA TYR A 21 9.97 -16.49 -3.92
C TYR A 21 10.95 -16.07 -2.82
N GLU A 22 11.43 -17.06 -2.05
CA GLU A 22 12.40 -16.80 -0.98
C GLU A 22 13.71 -16.25 -1.57
N GLU A 23 13.96 -14.96 -1.35
CA GLU A 23 15.23 -14.31 -1.67
C GLU A 23 16.19 -14.37 -0.47
N ASP A 24 17.49 -14.49 -0.73
CA ASP A 24 18.54 -14.38 0.31
C ASP A 24 18.78 -12.90 0.69
N THR A 25 17.76 -12.27 1.28
CA THR A 25 17.81 -10.87 1.72
C THR A 25 18.41 -10.71 3.12
N GLY A 26 18.73 -11.82 3.81
CA GLY A 26 19.09 -11.84 5.23
C GLY A 26 17.93 -11.50 6.19
N ARG A 27 16.87 -10.86 5.71
CA ARG A 27 15.66 -10.53 6.47
C ARG A 27 14.67 -11.69 6.42
N LYS A 28 14.46 -12.37 7.55
CA LYS A 28 13.42 -13.40 7.69
C LYS A 28 12.26 -12.85 8.52
N PRO A 29 11.09 -12.59 7.92
CA PRO A 29 9.91 -12.18 8.67
C PRO A 29 9.60 -13.23 9.75
N ALA A 30 9.57 -12.83 11.02
CA ALA A 30 9.18 -13.74 12.09
C ALA A 30 7.68 -14.05 11.96
N PHE A 31 7.34 -15.32 11.70
CA PHE A 31 5.96 -15.79 11.67
C PHE A 31 5.69 -16.80 12.78
N ASP A 32 4.89 -16.41 13.76
CA ASP A 32 4.46 -17.28 14.84
C ASP A 32 3.07 -17.87 14.52
N VAL A 33 3.07 -19.11 14.02
CA VAL A 33 1.87 -19.88 13.66
C VAL A 33 0.90 -20.01 14.84
N LYS A 34 1.41 -20.11 16.08
CA LYS A 34 0.57 -20.24 17.27
C LYS A 34 -0.13 -18.92 17.57
N LEU A 35 0.60 -17.80 17.47
CA LEU A 35 0.03 -16.46 17.63
C LEU A 35 -1.00 -16.17 16.54
N GLU A 36 -0.71 -16.52 15.29
CA GLU A 36 -1.61 -16.35 14.15
C GLU A 36 -2.93 -17.09 14.39
N ASN A 37 -2.86 -18.37 14.76
CA ASN A 37 -4.06 -19.17 15.06
C ASN A 37 -4.85 -18.61 16.24
N GLN A 38 -4.19 -18.11 17.30
CA GLN A 38 -4.88 -17.45 18.42
C GLN A 38 -5.58 -16.15 18.02
N ARG A 39 -4.99 -15.38 17.09
CA ARG A 39 -5.61 -14.19 16.53
C ARG A 39 -6.81 -14.60 15.66
N LEU A 40 -6.67 -15.64 14.83
CA LEU A 40 -7.71 -16.15 13.94
C LEU A 40 -9.00 -16.51 14.67
N HIS A 41 -8.91 -17.28 15.76
CA HIS A 41 -10.10 -17.64 16.55
C HIS A 41 -10.87 -16.41 17.06
N LYS A 42 -10.15 -15.36 17.47
CA LYS A 42 -10.76 -14.10 17.94
C LYS A 42 -11.39 -13.34 16.79
N TRP A 43 -10.75 -13.30 15.63
CA TRP A 43 -11.27 -12.65 14.44
C TRP A 43 -12.51 -13.35 13.89
N LEU A 44 -12.54 -14.68 13.83
CA LEU A 44 -13.73 -15.44 13.44
C LEU A 44 -14.92 -15.14 14.38
N PHE A 45 -14.67 -15.07 15.69
CA PHE A 45 -15.69 -14.67 16.66
C PHE A 45 -16.17 -13.23 16.41
N MET A 46 -15.27 -12.30 16.10
CA MET A 46 -15.61 -10.91 15.81
C MET A 46 -16.43 -10.79 14.52
N LEU A 47 -16.02 -11.45 13.44
CA LEU A 47 -16.73 -11.45 12.16
C LEU A 47 -18.14 -12.02 12.28
N LYS A 48 -18.33 -13.09 13.07
CA LYS A 48 -19.66 -13.63 13.37
C LYS A 48 -20.56 -12.63 14.12
N ASN A 49 -19.97 -11.68 14.85
CA ASN A 49 -20.67 -10.69 15.66
C ASN A 49 -20.32 -9.26 15.22
N TRP A 50 -20.12 -9.05 13.91
CA TRP A 50 -19.48 -7.83 13.37
C TRP A 50 -20.18 -6.54 13.82
N GLU A 51 -21.50 -6.46 13.66
CA GLU A 51 -22.28 -5.28 14.05
C GLU A 51 -22.10 -4.89 15.51
N LYS A 52 -22.03 -5.88 16.41
CA LYS A 52 -21.80 -5.67 17.84
C LYS A 52 -20.43 -5.02 18.07
N PHE A 53 -19.39 -5.54 17.43
CA PHE A 53 -18.04 -4.99 17.61
C PHE A 53 -17.92 -3.57 17.04
N CYS A 54 -18.59 -3.27 15.93
CA CYS A 54 -18.61 -1.92 15.36
C CYS A 54 -19.37 -0.92 16.24
N LYS A 55 -20.54 -1.30 16.77
CA LYS A 55 -21.42 -0.39 17.54
C LYS A 55 -21.05 -0.29 19.01
N GLU A 56 -20.70 -1.41 19.64
CA GLU A 56 -20.54 -1.51 21.10
C GLU A 56 -19.09 -1.69 21.55
N SER A 57 -18.17 -2.09 20.67
CA SER A 57 -16.78 -2.37 21.04
C SER A 57 -15.73 -1.91 20.01
N PRO A 58 -15.82 -0.66 19.50
CA PRO A 58 -14.92 -0.17 18.45
C PRO A 58 -13.45 -0.15 18.90
N ASP A 59 -13.17 0.09 20.19
CA ASP A 59 -11.82 0.04 20.73
C ASP A 59 -11.21 -1.37 20.69
N VAL A 60 -12.04 -2.41 20.82
CA VAL A 60 -11.58 -3.79 20.70
C VAL A 60 -11.20 -4.07 19.26
N LEU A 61 -12.04 -3.68 18.30
CA LEU A 61 -11.76 -3.80 16.87
C LEU A 61 -10.46 -3.09 16.51
N LYS A 62 -10.34 -1.81 16.88
CA LYS A 62 -9.14 -1.00 16.66
C LYS A 62 -7.88 -1.66 17.23
N ARG A 63 -7.91 -2.13 18.48
CA ARG A 63 -6.77 -2.85 19.07
C ARG A 63 -6.44 -4.16 18.37
N ARG A 64 -7.42 -4.84 17.76
CA ARG A 64 -7.20 -6.12 17.06
C ARG A 64 -6.60 -5.88 15.69
N VAL A 65 -7.09 -4.87 14.96
CA VAL A 65 -6.49 -4.41 13.69
C VAL A 65 -5.02 -4.03 13.90
N ARG A 66 -4.74 -3.18 14.89
CA ARG A 66 -3.38 -2.76 15.23
C ARG A 66 -2.47 -3.91 15.63
N LYS A 67 -3.01 -5.02 16.12
CA LYS A 67 -2.25 -6.24 16.44
C LYS A 67 -2.00 -7.16 15.26
N GLY A 68 -2.70 -7.02 14.13
CA GLY A 68 -2.64 -7.99 13.03
C GLY A 68 -3.98 -8.63 12.74
N ILE A 69 -4.42 -8.49 11.50
CA ILE A 69 -5.47 -9.31 10.91
C ILE A 69 -4.79 -10.59 10.39
N PRO A 70 -5.25 -11.80 10.74
CA PRO A 70 -4.70 -13.04 10.22
C PRO A 70 -4.93 -13.21 8.73
N ASP A 71 -3.99 -13.85 8.04
CA ASP A 71 -4.01 -14.00 6.58
C ASP A 71 -5.32 -14.64 6.10
N ALA A 72 -5.76 -15.71 6.77
CA ALA A 72 -6.95 -16.49 6.43
C ALA A 72 -8.28 -15.70 6.47
N VAL A 73 -8.31 -14.52 7.10
CA VAL A 73 -9.51 -13.66 7.15
C VAL A 73 -9.26 -12.26 6.61
N ARG A 74 -8.04 -11.95 6.16
CA ARG A 74 -7.66 -10.60 5.76
C ARG A 74 -8.51 -10.08 4.61
N GLY A 75 -8.67 -10.88 3.55
CA GLY A 75 -9.54 -10.57 2.42
C GLY A 75 -10.93 -10.15 2.84
N ARG A 76 -11.59 -10.98 3.67
CA ARG A 76 -12.93 -10.70 4.16
C ARG A 76 -12.99 -9.41 4.99
N VAL A 77 -12.03 -9.18 5.89
CA VAL A 77 -12.02 -7.98 6.74
C VAL A 77 -11.76 -6.73 5.92
N TRP A 78 -10.80 -6.77 4.99
CA TRP A 78 -10.51 -5.65 4.10
C TRP A 78 -11.70 -5.34 3.18
N SER A 79 -12.35 -6.37 2.64
CA SER A 79 -13.55 -6.23 1.81
C SER A 79 -14.67 -5.51 2.58
N ILE A 80 -14.89 -5.88 3.85
CA ILE A 80 -15.83 -5.19 4.74
C ILE A 80 -15.42 -3.73 5.01
N PHE A 81 -14.13 -3.45 5.28
CA PHE A 81 -13.67 -2.07 5.51
C PHE A 81 -13.85 -1.17 4.29
N LEU A 82 -13.70 -1.73 3.10
CA LEU A 82 -13.91 -1.03 1.85
C LEU A 82 -15.35 -1.10 1.35
N SER A 83 -16.24 -1.86 2.00
CA SER A 83 -17.59 -2.19 1.50
C SER A 83 -17.57 -2.77 0.08
N ALA A 84 -16.49 -3.48 -0.28
CA ALA A 84 -16.30 -4.07 -1.61
C ALA A 84 -17.29 -5.23 -1.84
N ASP A 85 -17.56 -6.03 -0.79
CA ASP A 85 -18.59 -7.06 -0.79
C ASP A 85 -19.98 -6.49 -1.07
N VAL A 86 -20.33 -5.40 -0.40
CA VAL A 86 -21.60 -4.71 -0.61
C VAL A 86 -21.71 -4.13 -2.03
N CYS A 87 -20.62 -3.58 -2.58
CA CYS A 87 -20.62 -3.07 -3.94
C CYS A 87 -20.84 -4.18 -4.98
N SER A 88 -20.17 -5.33 -4.83
CA SER A 88 -20.37 -6.48 -5.72
C SER A 88 -21.82 -6.98 -5.68
N ASP A 89 -22.43 -7.04 -4.49
CA ASP A 89 -23.83 -7.43 -4.34
C ASP A 89 -24.81 -6.41 -4.97
N ILE A 90 -24.57 -5.10 -4.80
CA ILE A 90 -25.45 -4.04 -5.32
C ILE A 90 -25.34 -3.91 -6.83
N TYR A 91 -24.11 -3.88 -7.36
CA TYR A 91 -23.80 -3.65 -8.76
C TYR A 91 -23.60 -4.97 -9.51
N HIS A 92 -24.42 -5.97 -9.20
CA HIS A 92 -24.33 -7.32 -9.76
C HIS A 92 -24.06 -7.32 -11.27
N CYS A 93 -23.05 -8.08 -11.71
CA CYS A 93 -22.52 -8.13 -13.09
C CYS A 93 -21.95 -6.80 -13.62
N GLY A 94 -21.83 -5.74 -12.81
CA GLY A 94 -21.31 -4.43 -13.23
C GLY A 94 -19.88 -4.52 -13.74
N TYR A 95 -19.03 -5.28 -13.03
CA TYR A 95 -17.66 -5.55 -13.46
C TYR A 95 -17.60 -6.37 -14.75
N GLU A 96 -18.37 -7.46 -14.83
CA GLU A 96 -18.44 -8.32 -16.04
C GLU A 96 -18.93 -7.55 -17.27
N ASN A 97 -19.91 -6.67 -17.08
CA ASN A 97 -20.45 -5.83 -18.14
C ASN A 97 -19.40 -4.84 -18.65
N LEU A 98 -18.61 -4.23 -17.75
CA LEU A 98 -17.49 -3.36 -18.13
C LEU A 98 -16.42 -4.12 -18.91
N LEU A 99 -16.11 -5.36 -18.56
CA LEU A 99 -15.16 -6.14 -19.34
C LEU A 99 -15.71 -6.53 -20.73
N SER A 100 -17.02 -6.67 -20.85
CA SER A 100 -17.69 -7.12 -22.08
C SER A 100 -18.00 -5.98 -23.08
N SER A 101 -18.06 -4.73 -22.63
CA SER A 101 -18.58 -3.59 -23.42
C SER A 101 -17.57 -2.85 -24.30
N HIS A 102 -16.28 -3.19 -24.23
CA HIS A 102 -15.21 -2.41 -24.84
C HIS A 102 -14.42 -3.19 -25.90
N PRO A 103 -13.69 -2.50 -26.82
CA PRO A 103 -12.74 -3.18 -27.72
C PRO A 103 -11.81 -4.07 -26.91
N THR A 104 -11.35 -5.17 -27.51
CA THR A 104 -10.52 -6.17 -26.82
C THR A 104 -9.36 -5.47 -26.10
N LEU A 105 -8.94 -5.98 -24.93
CA LEU A 105 -7.81 -5.45 -24.15
C LEU A 105 -6.55 -5.17 -24.99
N GLU A 106 -6.42 -5.83 -26.14
CA GLU A 106 -5.34 -5.68 -27.11
C GLU A 106 -5.36 -4.36 -27.90
N GLU A 107 -6.53 -3.73 -28.07
CA GLU A 107 -6.72 -2.51 -28.86
C GLU A 107 -6.77 -1.24 -27.99
N ASN A 108 -7.07 -1.37 -26.69
CA ASN A 108 -7.16 -0.23 -25.79
C ASN A 108 -5.79 0.44 -25.53
N GLU A 109 -5.76 1.77 -25.51
CA GLU A 109 -4.53 2.56 -25.46
C GLU A 109 -3.65 2.28 -24.22
N PHE A 110 -4.27 1.91 -23.09
CA PHE A 110 -3.59 1.61 -21.84
C PHE A 110 -3.06 0.18 -21.80
N THR A 111 -3.83 -0.78 -22.30
CA THR A 111 -3.59 -2.22 -22.13
C THR A 111 -2.99 -2.93 -23.34
N ARG A 112 -3.02 -2.32 -24.52
CA ARG A 112 -2.32 -2.84 -25.70
C ARG A 112 -0.85 -3.08 -25.39
N LYS A 113 -0.19 -3.95 -26.17
CA LYS A 113 1.25 -4.20 -26.02
C LYS A 113 2.05 -2.90 -26.06
N GLY A 114 2.84 -2.65 -25.02
CA GLY A 114 3.61 -1.41 -24.83
C GLY A 114 2.83 -0.22 -24.28
N GLY A 115 1.52 -0.38 -24.01
CA GLY A 115 0.69 0.57 -23.27
C GLY A 115 1.13 0.73 -21.80
N VAL A 116 0.61 1.74 -21.12
CA VAL A 116 1.07 2.06 -19.75
C VAL A 116 0.71 0.96 -18.75
N ILE A 117 -0.50 0.38 -18.82
CA ILE A 117 -0.89 -0.75 -17.95
C ILE A 117 -0.02 -1.97 -18.29
N ASP A 118 0.17 -2.27 -19.58
CA ASP A 118 0.96 -3.42 -20.05
C ASP A 118 2.41 -3.41 -19.50
N ARG A 119 3.07 -2.25 -19.53
CA ARG A 119 4.41 -2.08 -18.96
C ARG A 119 4.44 -2.22 -17.45
N ASP A 120 3.38 -1.79 -16.76
CA ASP A 120 3.32 -1.79 -15.31
C ASP A 120 3.04 -3.19 -14.74
N ILE A 121 2.25 -4.00 -15.43
CA ILE A 121 2.03 -5.42 -15.09
C ILE A 121 3.37 -6.16 -15.01
N ASN A 122 4.23 -6.02 -16.02
CA ASN A 122 5.52 -6.72 -16.11
C ASN A 122 6.51 -6.38 -14.97
N ARG A 123 6.26 -5.29 -14.22
CA ARG A 123 7.09 -4.88 -13.07
C ARG A 123 6.36 -4.96 -11.73
N THR A 124 5.11 -5.46 -11.72
CA THR A 124 4.32 -5.60 -10.50
C THR A 124 4.65 -6.94 -9.86
N TYR A 125 5.26 -6.92 -8.67
CA TYR A 125 5.64 -8.12 -7.92
C TYR A 125 6.31 -9.20 -8.76
N PRO A 126 7.40 -8.89 -9.50
CA PRO A 126 8.03 -9.82 -10.45
C PRO A 126 8.58 -11.10 -9.80
N ASN A 127 8.75 -11.10 -8.47
CA ASN A 127 9.23 -12.23 -7.69
C ASN A 127 8.11 -12.97 -6.96
N HIS A 128 6.85 -12.80 -7.39
CA HIS A 128 5.67 -13.48 -6.85
C HIS A 128 5.15 -14.51 -7.85
N GLU A 129 4.75 -15.70 -7.36
CA GLU A 129 4.38 -16.84 -8.21
C GLU A 129 3.21 -16.54 -9.17
N ASP A 130 2.16 -15.87 -8.70
CA ASP A 130 1.03 -15.49 -9.57
C ASP A 130 1.35 -14.40 -10.61
N TYR A 131 2.47 -13.68 -10.44
CA TYR A 131 2.88 -12.56 -11.29
C TYR A 131 4.06 -12.91 -12.21
N GLU A 132 4.44 -14.20 -12.30
CA GLU A 132 5.34 -14.68 -13.35
C GLU A 132 4.77 -14.36 -14.76
N GLU A 133 5.63 -14.32 -15.78
CA GLU A 133 5.22 -13.99 -17.15
C GLU A 133 4.14 -14.97 -17.64
N SER A 134 3.00 -14.44 -18.09
CA SER A 134 1.80 -15.20 -18.46
C SER A 134 1.09 -15.93 -17.29
N GLY A 135 1.38 -15.53 -16.04
CA GLY A 135 0.67 -15.99 -14.85
C GLY A 135 -0.74 -15.40 -14.75
N MET A 136 -1.67 -16.13 -14.11
CA MET A 136 -3.07 -15.69 -13.96
C MET A 136 -3.20 -14.35 -13.20
N GLY A 137 -2.25 -14.03 -12.32
CA GLY A 137 -2.24 -12.77 -11.57
C GLY A 137 -2.01 -11.55 -12.48
N GLN A 138 -1.17 -11.67 -13.52
CA GLN A 138 -0.95 -10.59 -14.49
C GLN A 138 -2.21 -10.28 -15.30
N ASP A 139 -2.91 -11.31 -15.77
CA ASP A 139 -4.13 -11.15 -16.56
C ASP A 139 -5.25 -10.52 -15.73
N THR A 140 -5.40 -10.97 -14.49
CA THR A 140 -6.40 -10.47 -13.54
C THR A 140 -6.10 -9.01 -13.17
N LEU A 141 -4.84 -8.68 -12.89
CA LEU A 141 -4.38 -7.31 -12.68
C LEU A 141 -4.70 -6.42 -13.89
N LYS A 142 -4.44 -6.89 -15.10
CA LYS A 142 -4.73 -6.17 -16.35
C LYS A 142 -6.21 -5.82 -16.48
N ARG A 143 -7.09 -6.79 -16.23
CA ARG A 143 -8.56 -6.60 -16.33
C ARG A 143 -9.09 -5.63 -15.29
N VAL A 144 -8.64 -5.70 -14.03
CA VAL A 144 -9.06 -4.76 -12.99
C VAL A 144 -8.62 -3.33 -13.32
N LEU A 145 -7.35 -3.13 -13.69
CA LEU A 145 -6.83 -1.81 -14.03
C LEU A 145 -7.50 -1.24 -15.29
N PHE A 146 -7.78 -2.09 -16.27
CA PHE A 146 -8.54 -1.72 -17.46
C PHE A 146 -9.93 -1.23 -17.09
N ALA A 147 -10.69 -2.03 -16.33
CA ALA A 147 -12.05 -1.68 -15.93
C ALA A 147 -12.09 -0.36 -15.15
N PHE A 148 -11.11 -0.12 -14.29
CA PHE A 148 -10.99 1.15 -13.57
C PHE A 148 -10.66 2.32 -14.50
N ALA A 149 -9.67 2.15 -15.39
CA ALA A 149 -9.28 3.18 -16.35
C ALA A 149 -10.42 3.56 -17.31
N ASP A 150 -11.31 2.60 -17.60
CA ASP A 150 -12.52 2.88 -18.35
C ASP A 150 -13.59 3.54 -17.47
N HIS A 151 -13.83 3.06 -16.25
CA HIS A 151 -14.85 3.64 -15.37
C HIS A 151 -14.56 5.11 -14.98
N ASP A 152 -13.38 5.39 -14.45
CA ASP A 152 -13.00 6.73 -13.99
C ASP A 152 -12.32 7.51 -15.12
N LYS A 153 -13.08 8.36 -15.82
CA LYS A 153 -12.57 9.16 -16.94
C LYS A 153 -11.73 10.38 -16.51
N GLU A 154 -11.72 10.74 -15.22
CA GLU A 154 -10.97 11.88 -14.70
C GLU A 154 -9.57 11.45 -14.28
N VAL A 155 -9.47 10.46 -13.37
CA VAL A 155 -8.20 9.95 -12.87
C VAL A 155 -7.59 8.96 -13.87
N LYS A 156 -8.42 8.11 -14.48
CA LYS A 156 -8.00 6.99 -15.34
C LYS A 156 -6.93 6.12 -14.65
N TYR A 157 -6.19 5.34 -15.44
CA TYR A 157 -5.00 4.68 -14.93
C TYR A 157 -3.84 5.67 -14.72
N THR A 158 -3.32 5.70 -13.49
CA THR A 158 -2.05 6.36 -13.18
C THR A 158 -1.06 5.35 -12.61
N GLN A 159 0.21 5.48 -13.01
CA GLN A 159 1.30 4.62 -12.52
C GLN A 159 1.33 4.57 -10.99
N GLY A 160 1.42 3.36 -10.44
CA GLY A 160 1.37 3.11 -9.00
C GLY A 160 0.11 2.35 -8.59
N MET A 161 -1.00 2.53 -9.31
CA MET A 161 -2.25 1.81 -9.06
C MET A 161 -2.08 0.28 -9.21
N ASN A 162 -1.17 -0.16 -10.08
CA ASN A 162 -0.83 -1.57 -10.25
C ASN A 162 -0.38 -2.25 -8.94
N TYR A 163 0.37 -1.57 -8.07
CA TYR A 163 0.79 -2.14 -6.79
C TYR A 163 -0.34 -2.17 -5.76
N ILE A 164 -1.22 -1.16 -5.79
CA ILE A 164 -2.45 -1.13 -4.96
C ILE A 164 -3.34 -2.32 -5.32
N VAL A 165 -3.64 -2.50 -6.61
CA VAL A 165 -4.46 -3.62 -7.09
C VAL A 165 -3.78 -4.96 -6.86
N GLY A 166 -2.46 -5.05 -7.04
CA GLY A 166 -1.74 -6.30 -6.78
C GLY A 166 -1.84 -6.75 -5.32
N VAL A 167 -1.86 -5.82 -4.36
CA VAL A 167 -2.11 -6.16 -2.95
C VAL A 167 -3.54 -6.58 -2.70
N LEU A 168 -4.53 -5.95 -3.34
CA LEU A 168 -5.94 -6.33 -3.22
C LEU A 168 -6.18 -7.74 -3.77
N LEU A 169 -5.66 -8.04 -4.96
CA LEU A 169 -5.82 -9.33 -5.65
C LEU A 169 -5.23 -10.51 -4.88
N ASN A 170 -4.21 -10.27 -4.05
CA ASN A 170 -3.66 -11.33 -3.20
C ASN A 170 -4.62 -11.78 -2.08
N TYR A 171 -5.66 -10.99 -1.78
CA TYR A 171 -6.58 -11.26 -0.67
C TYR A 171 -8.05 -11.31 -1.08
N MET A 172 -8.40 -10.78 -2.25
CA MET A 172 -9.78 -10.64 -2.70
C MET A 172 -9.96 -11.26 -4.08
N THR A 173 -11.21 -11.56 -4.41
CA THR A 173 -11.56 -11.91 -5.79
C THR A 173 -11.26 -10.76 -6.76
N GLU A 174 -11.23 -11.05 -8.06
CA GLU A 174 -11.03 -10.04 -9.10
C GLU A 174 -12.06 -8.90 -9.03
N GLU A 175 -13.34 -9.26 -8.92
CA GLU A 175 -14.43 -8.29 -8.84
C GLU A 175 -14.37 -7.46 -7.54
N GLU A 176 -14.16 -8.11 -6.38
CA GLU A 176 -14.00 -7.39 -5.12
C GLU A 176 -12.79 -6.44 -5.16
N SER A 177 -11.70 -6.83 -5.82
CA SER A 177 -10.51 -5.98 -5.96
C SER A 177 -10.79 -4.74 -6.81
N TYR A 178 -11.62 -4.87 -7.85
CA TYR A 178 -12.09 -3.73 -8.62
C TYR A 178 -12.92 -2.77 -7.76
N TRP A 179 -13.92 -3.28 -7.02
CA TRP A 179 -14.73 -2.44 -6.15
C TRP A 179 -13.92 -1.82 -5.01
N ALA A 180 -13.00 -2.57 -4.41
CA ALA A 180 -12.06 -2.09 -3.42
C ALA A 180 -11.21 -0.91 -3.96
N LEU A 181 -10.74 -0.99 -5.21
CA LEU A 181 -10.03 0.10 -5.87
C LEU A 181 -10.92 1.35 -6.02
N CYS A 182 -12.15 1.20 -6.52
CA CYS A 182 -13.10 2.32 -6.61
C CYS A 182 -13.32 2.98 -5.23
N GLN A 183 -13.49 2.17 -4.19
CA GLN A 183 -13.72 2.64 -2.82
C GLN A 183 -12.51 3.42 -2.27
N LEU A 184 -11.29 2.94 -2.52
CA LEU A 184 -10.08 3.66 -2.17
C LEU A 184 -9.94 5.01 -2.90
N MET A 185 -10.33 5.07 -4.18
CA MET A 185 -10.17 6.27 -5.00
C MET A 185 -11.20 7.36 -4.67
N GLU A 186 -12.45 6.97 -4.46
CA GLU A 186 -13.59 7.90 -4.43
C GLU A 186 -14.11 8.20 -3.04
N ASN A 187 -13.93 7.30 -2.07
CA ASN A 187 -14.60 7.39 -0.79
C ASN A 187 -13.70 7.86 0.36
N SER A 188 -14.29 8.65 1.25
CA SER A 188 -13.69 9.04 2.52
C SER A 188 -13.54 7.81 3.44
N PRO A 189 -12.44 7.67 4.18
CA PRO A 189 -11.38 8.64 4.43
C PRO A 189 -10.20 8.59 3.44
N PHE A 190 -10.26 7.76 2.41
CA PHE A 190 -9.11 7.46 1.54
C PHE A 190 -8.92 8.52 0.46
N LEU A 191 -9.94 8.76 -0.38
CA LEU A 191 -9.89 9.76 -1.45
C LEU A 191 -8.57 9.71 -2.25
N MET A 192 -8.10 8.50 -2.58
CA MET A 192 -6.80 8.29 -3.22
C MET A 192 -6.69 8.96 -4.59
N SER A 193 -7.82 9.23 -5.27
CA SER A 193 -7.88 10.02 -6.50
C SER A 193 -7.10 11.34 -6.41
N LYS A 194 -7.09 12.00 -5.25
CA LYS A 194 -6.37 13.26 -5.02
C LYS A 194 -4.84 13.13 -5.02
N TRP A 195 -4.31 11.90 -4.94
CA TRP A 195 -2.88 11.58 -5.08
C TRP A 195 -2.49 11.33 -6.53
N PHE A 196 -3.46 10.95 -7.38
CA PHE A 196 -3.26 10.59 -8.78
C PHE A 196 -3.77 11.67 -9.75
N ASN A 197 -4.32 12.78 -9.25
CA ASN A 197 -4.74 13.90 -10.09
C ASN A 197 -3.55 14.59 -10.78
N GLN A 198 -3.82 15.31 -11.86
CA GLN A 198 -2.80 15.94 -12.69
C GLN A 198 -1.94 16.94 -11.91
N GLU A 199 -2.53 17.63 -10.93
CA GLU A 199 -1.84 18.62 -10.09
C GLU A 199 -1.03 17.99 -8.96
N LEU A 200 -1.11 16.66 -8.77
CA LEU A 200 -0.48 15.91 -7.69
C LEU A 200 -0.69 16.59 -6.32
N THR A 201 -1.92 17.08 -6.10
CA THR A 201 -2.21 18.01 -5.01
C THR A 201 -1.90 17.41 -3.65
N MET A 202 -2.30 16.14 -3.43
CA MET A 202 -2.01 15.45 -2.19
C MET A 202 -0.54 15.07 -2.03
N VAL A 203 0.19 14.82 -3.12
CA VAL A 203 1.63 14.56 -3.07
C VAL A 203 2.35 15.77 -2.47
N HIS A 204 2.14 16.96 -3.03
CA HIS A 204 2.76 18.19 -2.51
C HIS A 204 2.30 18.54 -1.10
N THR A 205 1.01 18.36 -0.81
CA THR A 205 0.47 18.56 0.55
C THR A 205 1.14 17.62 1.55
N SER A 206 1.37 16.36 1.15
CA SER A 206 1.98 15.35 2.02
C SER A 206 3.44 15.64 2.34
N HIS A 207 4.20 16.21 1.40
CA HIS A 207 5.57 16.65 1.65
C HIS A 207 5.60 17.72 2.75
N TYR A 208 4.70 18.68 2.65
CA TYR A 208 4.57 19.75 3.66
C TYR A 208 4.15 19.22 5.03
N GLN A 209 3.13 18.35 5.06
CA GLN A 209 2.69 17.68 6.28
C GLN A 209 3.84 16.88 6.91
N MET A 210 4.58 16.13 6.11
CA MET A 210 5.72 15.36 6.60
C MET A 210 6.81 16.25 7.17
N SER A 211 7.17 17.36 6.51
CA SER A 211 8.12 18.34 7.06
C SER A 211 7.67 18.86 8.43
N LYS A 212 6.40 19.27 8.57
CA LYS A 212 5.86 19.77 9.84
C LYS A 212 5.88 18.71 10.95
N LEU A 213 5.54 17.47 10.60
CA LEU A 213 5.54 16.36 11.55
C LEU A 213 6.96 15.97 11.96
N LEU A 214 7.91 15.95 11.02
CA LEU A 214 9.31 15.64 11.31
C LEU A 214 9.91 16.69 12.26
N ALA A 215 9.71 17.98 11.96
CA ALA A 215 10.12 19.09 12.83
C ALA A 215 9.51 18.99 14.23
N LYS A 216 8.26 18.53 14.35
CA LYS A 216 7.56 18.37 15.63
C LYS A 216 8.08 17.18 16.44
N TYR A 217 8.21 16.01 15.82
CA TYR A 217 8.43 14.75 16.53
C TYR A 217 9.88 14.30 16.58
N ILE A 218 10.71 14.69 15.59
CA ILE A 218 12.12 14.31 15.49
C ILE A 218 12.97 15.55 15.10
N PRO A 219 12.97 16.63 15.92
CA PRO A 219 13.54 17.93 15.54
C PRO A 219 15.04 17.89 15.23
N GLU A 220 15.79 16.99 15.88
CA GLU A 220 17.21 16.78 15.60
C GLU A 220 17.43 16.27 14.17
N LEU A 221 16.62 15.30 13.73
CA LEU A 221 16.71 14.76 12.38
C LEU A 221 16.20 15.76 11.34
N ASP A 222 15.12 16.49 11.64
CA ASP A 222 14.60 17.56 10.78
C ASP A 222 15.65 18.63 10.49
N SER A 223 16.34 19.10 11.53
CA SER A 223 17.41 20.10 11.41
C SER A 223 18.54 19.57 10.53
N TYR A 224 18.96 18.33 10.76
CA TYR A 224 20.05 17.70 10.02
C TYR A 224 19.72 17.49 8.54
N LEU A 225 18.53 16.97 8.22
CA LEU A 225 18.09 16.78 6.84
C LEU A 225 17.93 18.13 6.12
N THR A 226 17.46 19.16 6.83
CA THR A 226 17.37 20.52 6.29
C THR A 226 18.75 21.08 5.93
N GLU A 227 19.75 20.90 6.78
CA GLU A 227 21.15 21.31 6.49
C GLU A 227 21.71 20.59 5.24
N LEU A 228 21.37 19.31 5.08
CA LEU A 228 21.74 18.51 3.90
C LEU A 228 20.88 18.80 2.66
N SER A 229 19.84 19.64 2.76
CA SER A 229 18.84 19.84 1.69
C SER A 229 18.09 18.56 1.27
N ILE A 230 17.98 17.58 2.18
CA ILE A 230 17.17 16.38 1.98
C ILE A 230 15.74 16.71 2.39
N THR A 231 14.81 16.69 1.43
CA THR A 231 13.41 17.07 1.66
C THR A 231 12.48 15.85 1.60
N PRO A 232 11.30 15.87 2.26
CA PRO A 232 10.32 14.79 2.15
C PRO A 232 9.92 14.43 0.73
N ALA A 233 10.01 15.36 -0.23
CA ALA A 233 9.73 15.09 -1.63
C ALA A 233 10.59 13.97 -2.23
N MET A 234 11.81 13.80 -1.71
CA MET A 234 12.78 12.82 -2.21
C MET A 234 12.48 11.39 -1.79
N TYR A 235 11.70 11.17 -0.71
CA TYR A 235 11.45 9.83 -0.17
C TYR A 235 9.97 9.49 0.09
N CYS A 236 9.14 10.48 0.44
CA CYS A 236 7.74 10.22 0.80
C CYS A 236 6.83 9.91 -0.38
N THR A 237 7.13 10.43 -1.58
CA THR A 237 6.24 10.29 -2.74
C THR A 237 5.94 8.83 -3.05
N GLU A 238 6.99 8.00 -3.10
CA GLU A 238 6.85 6.57 -3.38
C GLU A 238 6.14 5.84 -2.23
N TRP A 239 6.48 6.20 -0.98
CA TRP A 239 5.89 5.59 0.21
C TRP A 239 4.39 5.85 0.31
N PHE A 240 3.93 7.05 -0.02
CA PHE A 240 2.56 7.46 0.26
C PHE A 240 1.60 7.23 -0.89
N MET A 241 2.01 7.49 -2.14
CA MET A 241 1.12 7.31 -3.31
C MET A 241 0.61 5.88 -3.41
N CYS A 242 1.45 4.91 -3.08
CA CYS A 242 1.11 3.49 -3.11
C CYS A 242 0.91 2.90 -1.71
N VAL A 243 0.86 3.71 -0.64
CA VAL A 243 0.75 3.21 0.75
C VAL A 243 1.71 2.04 1.01
N TYR A 244 2.99 2.27 0.71
CA TYR A 244 4.11 1.34 0.85
C TYR A 244 4.12 0.09 -0.04
N THR A 245 3.04 -0.21 -0.78
CA THR A 245 2.89 -1.47 -1.55
C THR A 245 3.96 -1.68 -2.62
N ARG A 246 4.54 -0.60 -3.15
CA ARG A 246 5.54 -0.65 -4.21
C ARG A 246 6.91 -1.09 -3.74
N SER A 247 7.33 -0.63 -2.56
CA SER A 247 8.75 -0.60 -2.22
C SER A 247 9.08 -1.43 -1.00
N PHE A 248 8.14 -1.65 -0.07
CA PHE A 248 8.41 -2.29 1.21
C PHE A 248 8.17 -3.80 1.17
N PRO A 249 8.83 -4.56 2.06
CA PRO A 249 8.54 -5.98 2.22
C PRO A 249 7.07 -6.23 2.54
N TYR A 250 6.53 -7.31 1.99
CA TYR A 250 5.10 -7.55 1.97
C TYR A 250 4.49 -7.70 3.38
N ASP A 251 5.24 -8.25 4.34
CA ASP A 251 4.82 -8.32 5.75
C ASP A 251 4.62 -6.92 6.38
N VAL A 252 5.40 -5.93 5.99
CA VAL A 252 5.21 -4.54 6.42
C VAL A 252 3.98 -3.96 5.73
N VAL A 253 3.88 -4.15 4.41
CA VAL A 253 2.77 -3.63 3.59
C VAL A 253 1.42 -4.05 4.17
N VAL A 254 1.19 -5.35 4.40
CA VAL A 254 -0.11 -5.85 4.87
C VAL A 254 -0.45 -5.34 6.27
N ARG A 255 0.55 -5.13 7.13
CA ARG A 255 0.35 -4.61 8.48
C ARG A 255 0.03 -3.11 8.48
N VAL A 256 0.63 -2.34 7.58
CA VAL A 256 0.24 -0.95 7.34
C VAL A 256 -1.18 -0.89 6.77
N TRP A 257 -1.49 -1.74 5.80
CA TRP A 257 -2.80 -1.79 5.15
C TRP A 257 -3.94 -2.20 6.09
N ASP A 258 -3.72 -3.17 6.98
CA ASP A 258 -4.68 -3.53 8.03
C ASP A 258 -5.20 -2.28 8.77
N ILE A 259 -4.27 -1.41 9.19
CA ILE A 259 -4.57 -0.20 9.96
C ILE A 259 -5.05 0.92 9.06
N PHE A 260 -4.46 1.09 7.87
CA PHE A 260 -4.85 2.11 6.91
C PHE A 260 -6.32 1.96 6.52
N LEU A 261 -6.77 0.75 6.18
CA LEU A 261 -8.16 0.49 5.82
C LEU A 261 -9.13 0.69 7.00
N SER A 262 -8.67 0.54 8.24
CA SER A 262 -9.50 0.75 9.43
C SER A 262 -9.49 2.20 9.96
N GLU A 263 -8.39 2.93 9.81
CA GLU A 263 -8.12 4.20 10.51
C GLU A 263 -7.73 5.36 9.57
N GLY A 264 -7.58 5.10 8.28
CA GLY A 264 -7.22 6.10 7.26
C GLY A 264 -5.76 6.52 7.29
N TRP A 265 -5.48 7.70 6.74
CA TRP A 265 -4.12 8.18 6.42
C TRP A 265 -3.16 8.37 7.59
N VAL A 266 -3.65 8.52 8.82
CA VAL A 266 -2.78 8.84 9.99
C VAL A 266 -1.65 7.84 10.15
N ILE A 267 -1.93 6.53 9.98
CA ILE A 267 -0.92 5.49 10.12
C ILE A 267 0.20 5.61 9.08
N VAL A 268 -0.10 6.11 7.88
CA VAL A 268 0.88 6.28 6.80
C VAL A 268 1.96 7.27 7.22
N TYR A 269 1.58 8.42 7.79
CA TYR A 269 2.55 9.39 8.31
C TYR A 269 3.28 8.87 9.55
N GLN A 270 2.60 8.17 10.45
CA GLN A 270 3.21 7.58 11.64
C GLN A 270 4.28 6.54 11.28
N VAL A 271 4.05 5.73 10.24
CA VAL A 271 5.02 4.75 9.75
C VAL A 271 6.24 5.44 9.15
N ALA A 272 6.06 6.51 8.36
CA ALA A 272 7.20 7.29 7.86
C ALA A 272 8.06 7.87 9.01
N LEU A 273 7.43 8.44 10.05
CA LEU A 273 8.14 8.91 11.23
C LEU A 273 8.87 7.76 11.95
N ALA A 274 8.23 6.60 12.10
CA ALA A 274 8.86 5.44 12.72
C ALA A 274 10.08 4.94 11.95
N LEU A 275 9.99 4.84 10.63
CA LEU A 275 11.11 4.44 9.79
C LEU A 275 12.28 5.41 9.92
N LEU A 276 12.01 6.72 9.87
CA LEU A 276 13.04 7.74 10.06
C LEU A 276 13.65 7.72 11.47
N GLU A 277 12.85 7.51 12.51
CA GLU A 277 13.34 7.40 13.90
C GLU A 277 14.21 6.15 14.09
N LEU A 278 13.80 5.00 13.52
CA LEU A 278 14.54 3.74 13.63
C LEU A 278 15.91 3.81 12.95
N PHE A 279 15.99 4.49 11.81
CA PHE A 279 17.24 4.68 11.05
C PHE A 279 17.96 5.99 11.38
N LYS A 280 17.46 6.78 12.33
CA LYS A 280 18.01 8.09 12.69
C LYS A 280 19.51 8.03 12.98
N LYS A 281 19.96 7.03 13.73
CA LYS A 281 21.38 6.86 14.08
C LYS A 281 22.25 6.55 12.87
N ASP A 282 21.69 5.88 11.88
CA ASP A 282 22.39 5.54 10.65
C ASP A 282 22.39 6.72 9.68
N ILE A 283 21.57 7.75 9.89
CA ILE A 283 21.49 8.97 9.06
C ILE A 283 22.37 10.09 9.63
N LEU A 284 22.35 10.30 10.94
CA LEU A 284 23.08 11.39 11.58
C LEU A 284 24.61 11.23 11.42
N GLY A 285 25.29 12.34 11.14
CA GLY A 285 26.74 12.38 10.95
C GLY A 285 27.22 12.05 9.54
N LYS A 286 26.31 11.75 8.60
CA LYS A 286 26.60 11.50 7.17
C LYS A 286 26.46 12.74 6.30
N ASP A 287 27.18 12.76 5.19
CA ASP A 287 26.91 13.76 4.15
C ASP A 287 25.60 13.48 3.40
N PHE A 288 25.27 14.33 2.43
CA PHE A 288 24.06 14.22 1.63
C PHE A 288 23.91 12.84 0.96
N GLU A 289 24.97 12.34 0.33
CA GLU A 289 24.91 11.11 -0.49
C GLU A 289 24.67 9.91 0.41
N ASP A 290 25.42 9.80 1.49
CA ASP A 290 25.33 8.70 2.45
C ASP A 290 24.00 8.72 3.22
N ALA A 291 23.54 9.89 3.67
CA ALA A 291 22.26 10.03 4.38
C ALA A 291 21.09 9.67 3.47
N TYR A 292 21.11 10.14 2.21
CA TYR A 292 20.07 9.83 1.24
C TYR A 292 20.09 8.35 0.84
N ALA A 293 21.26 7.73 0.71
CA ALA A 293 21.39 6.29 0.44
C ALA A 293 20.74 5.45 1.55
N VAL A 294 20.91 5.84 2.83
CA VAL A 294 20.22 5.18 3.94
C VAL A 294 18.71 5.33 3.80
N ILE A 295 18.20 6.55 3.63
CA ILE A 295 16.74 6.82 3.55
C ILE A 295 16.09 6.10 2.38
N SER A 296 16.69 6.18 1.18
CA SER A 296 16.17 5.54 -0.03
C SER A 296 16.33 4.01 -0.01
N GLY A 297 17.21 3.48 0.83
CA GLY A 297 17.45 2.06 1.02
C GLY A 297 16.72 1.41 2.20
N ILE A 298 15.97 2.16 3.02
CA ILE A 298 15.29 1.65 4.23
C ILE A 298 14.50 0.36 3.95
N ASN A 299 13.75 0.34 2.84
CA ASN A 299 12.87 -0.75 2.44
C ASN A 299 13.61 -2.05 2.11
N ARG A 300 14.90 -1.97 1.77
CA ARG A 300 15.76 -3.12 1.43
C ARG A 300 16.82 -3.39 2.50
N SER A 301 16.82 -2.62 3.58
CA SER A 301 17.81 -2.78 4.64
C SER A 301 17.64 -4.14 5.33
N PRO A 302 18.73 -4.91 5.53
CA PRO A 302 18.69 -6.12 6.33
C PRO A 302 18.35 -5.82 7.80
N ASP A 303 18.61 -4.60 8.25
CA ASP A 303 18.33 -4.11 9.61
C ASP A 303 16.90 -3.57 9.77
N LEU A 304 16.08 -3.60 8.70
CA LEU A 304 14.68 -3.19 8.78
C LEU A 304 13.93 -4.07 9.80
N PRO A 305 13.38 -3.49 10.90
CA PRO A 305 12.74 -4.28 11.93
C PRO A 305 11.49 -5.03 11.44
N SER A 306 10.97 -5.92 12.30
CA SER A 306 9.71 -6.59 12.01
C SER A 306 8.57 -5.57 11.88
N ALA A 307 7.56 -5.91 11.08
CA ALA A 307 6.38 -5.06 10.90
C ALA A 307 5.75 -4.66 12.24
N ASP A 308 5.68 -5.56 13.22
CA ASP A 308 5.12 -5.25 14.54
C ASP A 308 5.97 -4.20 15.30
N VAL A 309 7.31 -4.22 15.21
CA VAL A 309 8.17 -3.18 15.81
C VAL A 309 7.97 -1.82 15.12
N ILE A 310 7.84 -1.82 13.80
CA ILE A 310 7.57 -0.60 13.01
C ILE A 310 6.22 -0.01 13.42
N ILE A 311 5.16 -0.82 13.48
CA ILE A 311 3.82 -0.39 13.90
C ILE A 311 3.81 0.08 15.36
N ASP A 312 4.44 -0.65 16.28
CA ASP A 312 4.52 -0.24 17.69
C ASP A 312 5.29 1.07 17.88
N THR A 313 6.28 1.34 17.03
CA THR A 313 7.01 2.61 17.01
C THR A 313 6.15 3.72 16.40
N ALA A 314 5.47 3.44 15.29
CA ALA A 314 4.57 4.37 14.60
C ALA A 314 3.46 4.88 15.53
N LEU A 315 2.84 3.97 16.29
CA LEU A 315 1.74 4.29 17.20
C LEU A 315 2.15 5.15 18.42
N ARG A 316 3.46 5.40 18.65
CA ARG A 316 3.95 6.33 19.69
C ARG A 316 3.83 7.79 19.27
N PHE A 317 3.81 8.06 17.97
CA PHE A 317 3.64 9.42 17.45
C PHE A 317 2.16 9.80 17.52
N ASN A 318 1.82 10.82 18.31
CA ASN A 318 0.43 11.27 18.50
C ASN A 318 -0.09 12.12 17.32
N VAL A 319 0.15 11.69 16.09
CA VAL A 319 -0.40 12.30 14.88
C VAL A 319 -1.91 12.12 14.87
N THR A 320 -2.65 13.17 14.53
CA THR A 320 -4.11 13.13 14.43
C THR A 320 -4.60 13.56 13.06
N ALA A 321 -5.79 13.11 12.66
CA ALA A 321 -6.41 13.54 11.41
C ALA A 321 -6.67 15.06 11.40
N GLU A 322 -7.00 15.65 12.56
CA GLU A 322 -7.17 17.09 12.72
C GLU A 322 -5.86 17.86 12.50
N GLU A 323 -4.75 17.35 13.01
CA GLU A 323 -3.42 17.92 12.77
C GLU A 323 -3.05 17.89 11.28
N LEU A 324 -3.24 16.75 10.61
CA LEU A 324 -3.02 16.64 9.16
C LEU A 324 -3.90 17.62 8.37
N GLU A 325 -5.17 17.74 8.73
CA GLU A 325 -6.10 18.68 8.10
C GLU A 325 -5.73 20.15 8.38
N GLY A 326 -5.16 20.43 9.57
CA GLY A 326 -4.58 21.72 9.91
C GLY A 326 -3.46 22.11 8.94
N TYR A 327 -2.48 21.23 8.76
CA TYR A 327 -1.36 21.44 7.84
C TYR A 327 -1.80 21.51 6.37
N ARG A 328 -2.81 20.74 5.96
CA ARG A 328 -3.39 20.85 4.60
C ARG A 328 -3.96 22.25 4.35
N ARG A 329 -4.73 22.79 5.31
CA ARG A 329 -5.28 24.15 5.22
C ARG A 329 -4.20 25.23 5.24
N GLU A 330 -3.14 25.03 6.02
CA GLU A 330 -1.97 25.92 6.03
C GLU A 330 -1.29 25.95 4.65
N PHE A 331 -0.99 24.78 4.08
CA PHE A 331 -0.34 24.66 2.77
C PHE A 331 -1.19 25.28 1.65
N ALA A 332 -2.49 24.98 1.61
CA ALA A 332 -3.40 25.52 0.60
C ALA A 332 -3.41 27.07 0.62
N ARG A 333 -3.41 27.69 1.80
CA ARG A 333 -3.35 29.16 1.93
C ARG A 333 -2.02 29.74 1.44
N MET A 334 -0.90 29.03 1.66
CA MET A 334 0.41 29.46 1.17
C MET A 334 0.47 29.45 -0.36
N SER A 335 -0.09 28.42 -0.99
CA SER A 335 -0.14 28.28 -2.45
C SER A 335 -1.02 29.36 -3.10
N MET A 336 -2.18 29.68 -2.51
CA MET A 336 -3.05 30.76 -2.99
C MET A 336 -2.37 32.13 -2.94
N LYS A 337 -1.62 32.42 -1.87
CA LYS A 337 -0.89 33.69 -1.74
C LYS A 337 0.18 33.85 -2.83
N LYS A 338 0.87 32.76 -3.21
CA LYS A 338 1.88 32.82 -4.28
C LYS A 338 1.28 33.20 -5.63
N ILE A 339 0.04 32.75 -5.92
CA ILE A 339 -0.67 33.06 -7.17
C ILE A 339 -1.19 34.51 -7.18
N SER A 340 -1.56 35.08 -6.03
CA SER A 340 -2.06 36.46 -5.97
C SER A 340 -0.99 37.55 -6.14
N PHE A 341 0.29 37.19 -6.10
CA PHE A 341 1.43 38.12 -6.24
C PHE A 341 2.28 37.87 -7.50
N SER A 342 1.87 36.93 -8.35
CA SER A 342 2.39 36.70 -9.71
C SER A 342 1.41 37.22 -10.73
#